data_AF-A0ABD3NHI9-F1
#
_entry.id   AF-A0ABD3NHI9-F1
#
_cell.length_a   1.000
_cell.length_b   1.000
_cell.length_c   1.000
_cell.angle_alpha   90.00
_cell.angle_beta   90.00
_cell.angle_gamma   90.00
#
_symmetry.space_group_name_H-M   'P 1'
#
loop_
_entity.id
_entity.type
_entity.pdbx_description
1 polymer ?
#
loop_
_entity_poly.entity_id
_entity_poly.type
_entity_poly.pdbx_seq_one_letter_code
_entity_poly.pdbx_strand_id
1 'polypeptide(L)'
;MVKSRSDTAPLASVLCLLLRFPNIKKTIASTALTAAFVLLAISHLSKSLDHSQRKASSSTFTSASRSIQPTPVSVFYNAYFPPGAATDDSVKEKILDILREQMRQVGIESVLAGRDNVVVRTVTIGAQLDYATIIAEACAEINLECTHEGHHDKGFEMVTQQHLLEYCQVPENESHIVGYIHNKGSFHPSPAQHRMRRGMTADALSEYCMTNLDSTATAANTCNVCGHAFRSAWGPMMWANFWSARCDYVKNLVSPFSLQERNTFAFEHRPQQMTTDLFNEHATMFSLPTDERFAAEIFVGTHPKLVPCSKNSGREWWSGDPPVRFRDLILAHEVPFHINGKTYEQYMDDLESDGHQLTDYWMLPGMLWRYHVLYNEMPPEDSWIWRHYPDGEKWQQKVQAMGYPRAFYHRYAENFEQQSRALVGFD
;
A
#
# COMPACT_ATOMS: atom_id res chain seq x y z
N MET A 1 17.76 -44.04 -40.29
CA MET A 1 19.05 -44.01 -39.56
C MET A 1 18.91 -43.07 -38.37
N VAL A 2 18.46 -43.56 -37.21
CA VAL A 2 18.76 -43.05 -35.85
C VAL A 2 18.56 -44.24 -34.92
N LYS A 3 19.58 -44.59 -34.14
CA LYS A 3 19.66 -45.78 -33.26
C LYS A 3 19.41 -45.30 -31.82
N SER A 4 18.33 -45.75 -31.17
CA SER A 4 18.13 -45.51 -29.73
C SER A 4 18.94 -46.50 -28.90
N ARG A 5 19.73 -46.01 -27.95
CA ARG A 5 20.34 -46.82 -26.88
C ARG A 5 19.54 -46.61 -25.59
N SER A 6 19.03 -47.70 -25.03
CA SER A 6 18.48 -47.76 -23.68
C SER A 6 19.50 -48.44 -22.76
N ASP A 7 20.08 -47.67 -21.85
CA ASP A 7 20.92 -48.23 -20.77
C ASP A 7 20.16 -48.05 -19.45
N THR A 8 19.52 -49.13 -18.98
CA THR A 8 19.05 -49.24 -17.59
C THR A 8 19.91 -50.29 -16.90
N ALA A 9 20.70 -49.86 -15.92
CA ALA A 9 21.45 -50.75 -15.05
C ALA A 9 20.52 -51.29 -13.92
N PRO A 10 20.67 -52.54 -13.46
CA PRO A 10 19.79 -53.10 -12.45
C PRO A 10 20.12 -52.55 -11.05
N LEU A 11 19.10 -52.00 -10.38
CA LEU A 11 19.07 -51.55 -8.98
C LEU A 11 19.54 -52.60 -7.94
N ALA A 12 19.70 -53.86 -8.33
CA ALA A 12 20.09 -54.95 -7.45
C ALA A 12 21.57 -54.89 -6.99
N SER A 13 22.47 -54.23 -7.73
CA SER A 13 23.90 -54.17 -7.36
C SER A 13 24.25 -53.07 -6.36
N VAL A 14 23.40 -52.04 -6.24
CA VAL A 14 23.63 -50.90 -5.30
C VAL A 14 23.26 -51.27 -3.87
N LEU A 15 22.27 -52.16 -3.68
CA LEU A 15 21.81 -52.56 -2.34
C LEU A 15 22.82 -53.46 -1.60
N CYS A 16 23.63 -54.25 -2.32
CA CYS A 16 24.65 -55.11 -1.73
C CYS A 16 25.89 -54.34 -1.23
N LEU A 17 26.18 -53.15 -1.78
CA LEU A 17 27.32 -52.34 -1.32
C LEU A 17 27.03 -51.57 -0.02
N LEU A 18 25.77 -51.19 0.22
CA LEU A 18 25.39 -50.38 1.38
C LEU A 18 25.32 -51.18 2.70
N LEU A 19 25.28 -52.51 2.65
CA LEU A 19 25.20 -53.37 3.84
C LEU A 19 26.55 -53.64 4.53
N ARG A 20 27.68 -53.16 3.98
CA ARG A 20 29.02 -53.34 4.57
C ARG A 20 29.47 -52.21 5.50
N PHE A 21 28.70 -51.12 5.63
CA PHE A 21 29.08 -49.98 6.48
C PHE A 21 28.24 -49.93 7.77
N PRO A 22 28.83 -50.19 8.95
CA PRO A 22 28.08 -50.25 10.22
C PRO A 22 27.42 -48.91 10.60
N ASN A 23 27.89 -47.78 10.07
CA ASN A 23 27.34 -46.45 10.34
C ASN A 23 26.07 -46.12 9.54
N ILE A 24 25.79 -46.81 8.42
CA ILE A 24 24.58 -46.57 7.60
C ILE A 24 23.34 -47.21 8.24
N LYS A 25 23.51 -48.29 9.03
CA LYS A 25 22.39 -48.98 9.70
C LYS A 25 21.68 -48.10 10.74
N LYS A 26 22.40 -47.21 11.42
CA LYS A 26 21.80 -46.26 12.39
C LYS A 26 20.96 -45.19 11.68
N THR A 27 21.42 -44.69 10.54
CA THR A 27 20.69 -43.67 9.77
C THR A 27 19.41 -44.24 9.14
N ILE A 28 19.46 -45.47 8.59
CA ILE A 28 18.27 -46.12 8.01
C ILE A 28 17.25 -46.51 9.08
N ALA A 29 17.70 -46.97 10.26
CA ALA A 29 16.80 -47.26 11.37
C ALA A 29 16.10 -45.99 11.87
N SER A 30 16.81 -44.85 11.90
CA SER A 30 16.23 -43.56 12.28
C SER A 30 15.18 -43.07 11.28
N THR A 31 15.44 -43.17 9.97
CA THR A 31 14.47 -42.73 8.95
C THR A 31 13.24 -43.64 8.84
N ALA A 32 13.41 -44.96 9.03
CA ALA A 32 12.29 -45.89 9.08
C ALA A 32 11.38 -45.64 10.30
N LEU A 33 11.96 -45.28 11.45
CA LEU A 33 11.20 -44.94 12.65
C LEU A 33 10.39 -43.65 12.46
N THR A 34 10.99 -42.61 11.87
CA THR A 34 10.29 -41.35 11.57
C THR A 34 9.14 -41.56 10.59
N ALA A 35 9.34 -42.37 9.54
CA ALA A 35 8.29 -42.70 8.58
C ALA A 35 7.12 -43.46 9.23
N ALA A 36 7.40 -44.38 10.15
CA ALA A 36 6.36 -45.09 10.90
C ALA A 36 5.55 -44.16 11.82
N PHE A 37 6.20 -43.19 12.48
CA PHE A 37 5.52 -42.18 13.29
C PHE A 37 4.62 -41.25 12.46
N VAL A 38 5.06 -40.85 11.27
CA VAL A 38 4.24 -40.02 10.35
C VAL A 38 3.01 -40.79 9.88
N LEU A 39 3.16 -42.07 9.51
CA LEU A 39 2.04 -42.91 9.08
C LEU A 39 1.03 -43.18 10.21
N LEU A 40 1.51 -43.38 11.44
CA LEU A 40 0.66 -43.52 12.63
C LEU A 40 -0.11 -42.23 12.94
N ALA A 41 0.54 -41.07 12.84
CA ALA A 41 -0.09 -39.76 13.03
C ALA A 41 -1.19 -39.49 11.98
N ILE A 42 -0.93 -39.82 10.71
CA ILE A 42 -1.91 -39.70 9.63
C ILE A 42 -3.11 -40.64 9.88
N SER A 43 -2.88 -41.87 10.37
CA SER A 43 -3.97 -42.80 10.68
C SER A 43 -4.86 -42.33 11.85
N HIS A 44 -4.28 -41.64 12.83
CA HIS A 44 -5.02 -41.07 13.96
C HIS A 44 -5.84 -39.84 13.56
N LEU A 45 -5.30 -38.98 12.68
CA LEU A 45 -6.02 -37.85 12.12
C LEU A 45 -7.20 -38.29 11.24
N SER A 46 -7.03 -39.34 10.43
CA SER A 46 -8.10 -39.89 9.60
C SER A 46 -9.27 -40.45 10.44
N LYS A 47 -9.00 -41.12 11.56
CA LYS A 47 -10.06 -41.63 12.45
C LYS A 47 -10.78 -40.54 13.24
N SER A 48 -10.13 -39.39 13.47
CA SER A 48 -10.76 -38.25 14.15
C SER A 48 -11.73 -37.48 13.25
N LEU A 49 -11.52 -37.52 11.93
CA LEU A 49 -12.39 -36.85 10.95
C LEU A 49 -13.72 -37.59 10.73
N ASP A 50 -13.73 -38.92 10.83
CA ASP A 50 -14.95 -39.74 10.63
C ASP A 50 -15.96 -39.63 11.77
N HIS A 51 -15.56 -39.24 12.98
CA HIS A 51 -16.50 -39.14 14.11
C HIS A 51 -17.28 -37.83 14.15
N SER A 52 -16.82 -36.79 13.43
CA SER A 52 -17.47 -35.47 13.45
C SER A 52 -18.62 -35.32 12.42
N GLN A 53 -18.78 -36.25 11.47
CA GLN A 53 -19.78 -36.14 10.40
C GLN A 53 -21.14 -36.82 10.66
N ARG A 54 -21.36 -37.52 11.77
CA ARG A 54 -22.61 -38.31 11.99
C ARG A 54 -23.68 -37.71 12.91
N LYS A 55 -23.58 -36.45 13.34
CA LYS A 55 -24.57 -35.84 14.26
C LYS A 55 -25.14 -34.47 13.86
N ALA A 56 -25.17 -34.14 12.58
CA ALA A 56 -25.95 -33.01 12.09
C ALA A 56 -27.32 -33.50 11.59
N SER A 57 -28.24 -33.66 12.54
CA SER A 57 -29.66 -33.87 12.24
C SER A 57 -30.23 -32.63 11.56
N SER A 58 -30.93 -32.87 10.45
CA SER A 58 -31.76 -31.98 9.64
C SER A 58 -32.59 -30.99 10.47
N SER A 59 -32.04 -29.79 10.72
CA SER A 59 -32.82 -28.59 11.00
C SER A 59 -32.79 -27.73 9.76
N THR A 60 -33.93 -27.64 9.07
CA THR A 60 -34.16 -26.78 7.91
C THR A 60 -34.13 -25.32 8.36
N PHE A 61 -32.93 -24.77 8.57
CA PHE A 61 -32.74 -23.34 8.73
C PHE A 61 -33.00 -22.71 7.36
N THR A 62 -34.16 -22.09 7.20
CA THR A 62 -34.43 -21.10 6.16
C THR A 62 -33.53 -19.91 6.46
N SER A 63 -32.27 -20.02 6.03
CA SER A 63 -31.33 -18.91 5.94
C SER A 63 -31.97 -17.88 5.01
N ALA A 64 -32.57 -16.86 5.59
CA ALA A 64 -32.94 -15.66 4.86
C ALA A 64 -31.63 -15.09 4.32
N SER A 65 -31.34 -15.41 3.05
CA SER A 65 -30.28 -14.80 2.27
C SER A 65 -30.59 -13.31 2.18
N ARG A 66 -30.13 -12.54 3.17
CA ARG A 66 -30.08 -11.08 3.04
C ARG A 66 -29.18 -10.84 1.85
N SER A 67 -29.78 -10.36 0.76
CA SER A 67 -29.04 -9.80 -0.37
C SER A 67 -28.09 -8.76 0.22
N ILE A 68 -26.81 -9.12 0.29
CA ILE A 68 -25.75 -8.21 0.73
C ILE A 68 -25.65 -7.19 -0.39
N GLN A 69 -26.20 -6.00 -0.16
CA GLN A 69 -26.05 -4.89 -1.08
C GLN A 69 -24.57 -4.49 -1.10
N PRO A 70 -23.94 -4.38 -2.28
CA PRO A 70 -22.54 -3.97 -2.38
C PRO A 70 -22.33 -2.61 -1.70
N THR A 71 -21.17 -2.41 -1.07
CA THR A 71 -20.82 -1.13 -0.44
C THR A 71 -20.75 0.01 -1.47
N PRO A 72 -21.48 1.14 -1.30
CA PRO A 72 -21.44 2.26 -2.26
C PRO A 72 -20.03 2.80 -2.53
N VAL A 73 -19.80 3.24 -3.76
CA VAL A 73 -18.48 3.72 -4.22
C VAL A 73 -18.60 5.12 -4.83
N SER A 74 -17.74 6.05 -4.40
CA SER A 74 -17.56 7.35 -5.05
C SER A 74 -16.13 7.52 -5.58
N VAL A 75 -15.96 7.69 -6.89
CA VAL A 75 -14.65 7.90 -7.51
C VAL A 75 -14.43 9.38 -7.75
N PHE A 76 -13.47 9.98 -7.05
CA PHE A 76 -13.05 11.35 -7.25
C PHE A 76 -12.00 11.43 -8.36
N TYR A 77 -12.32 12.18 -9.41
CA TYR A 77 -11.50 12.34 -10.60
C TYR A 77 -10.94 13.76 -10.68
N ASN A 78 -9.62 13.90 -10.52
CA ASN A 78 -8.92 15.17 -10.70
C ASN A 78 -8.55 15.36 -12.18
N ALA A 79 -9.30 16.18 -12.90
CA ALA A 79 -9.10 16.46 -14.32
C ALA A 79 -8.32 17.76 -14.54
N TYR A 80 -7.03 17.65 -14.86
CA TYR A 80 -6.21 18.82 -15.22
C TYR A 80 -6.24 19.11 -16.73
N PHE A 81 -6.61 20.33 -17.10
CA PHE A 81 -6.60 20.84 -18.46
C PHE A 81 -5.54 21.94 -18.57
N PRO A 82 -4.35 21.69 -19.17
CA PRO A 82 -3.34 22.72 -19.37
C PRO A 82 -3.89 23.93 -20.14
N PRO A 83 -3.32 25.13 -19.95
CA PRO A 83 -3.82 26.36 -20.59
C PRO A 83 -4.05 26.26 -22.10
N GLY A 84 -3.20 25.50 -22.82
CA GLY A 84 -3.34 25.28 -24.25
C GLY A 84 -4.63 24.54 -24.67
N ALA A 85 -5.29 23.82 -23.76
CA ALA A 85 -6.52 23.08 -24.06
C ALA A 85 -7.71 23.98 -24.41
N ALA A 86 -7.69 25.27 -24.02
CA ALA A 86 -8.73 26.22 -24.43
C ALA A 86 -8.58 26.71 -25.87
N THR A 87 -7.37 26.61 -26.44
CA THR A 87 -7.04 27.22 -27.74
C THR A 87 -6.55 26.23 -28.79
N ASP A 88 -6.17 25.02 -28.38
CA ASP A 88 -5.64 23.96 -29.23
C ASP A 88 -6.50 22.70 -29.07
N ASP A 89 -7.34 22.44 -30.07
CA ASP A 89 -8.22 21.27 -30.11
C ASP A 89 -7.45 19.95 -30.04
N SER A 90 -6.21 19.90 -30.53
CA SER A 90 -5.39 18.68 -30.45
C SER A 90 -4.92 18.38 -29.03
N VAL A 91 -4.67 19.43 -28.23
CA VAL A 91 -4.36 19.29 -26.81
C VAL A 91 -5.62 18.90 -26.04
N LYS A 92 -6.74 19.57 -26.33
CA LYS A 92 -8.05 19.28 -25.75
C LYS A 92 -8.45 17.81 -25.97
N GLU A 93 -8.45 17.34 -27.22
CA GLU A 93 -8.86 15.97 -27.53
C GLU A 93 -7.96 14.92 -26.88
N LYS A 94 -6.64 15.15 -26.79
CA LYS A 94 -5.76 14.23 -26.05
C LYS A 94 -6.16 14.10 -24.58
N ILE A 95 -6.57 15.18 -23.92
CA ILE A 95 -7.02 15.15 -22.53
C ILE A 95 -8.38 14.45 -22.43
N LEU A 96 -9.28 14.72 -23.37
CA LEU A 96 -10.58 14.07 -23.43
C LEU A 96 -10.46 12.56 -23.68
N ASP A 97 -9.52 12.12 -24.51
CA ASP A 97 -9.24 10.70 -24.72
C ASP A 97 -8.77 10.02 -23.43
N ILE A 98 -7.93 10.70 -22.63
CA ILE A 98 -7.51 10.20 -21.32
C ILE A 98 -8.70 10.10 -20.37
N LEU A 99 -9.55 11.13 -20.34
CA LEU A 99 -10.75 11.16 -19.51
C LEU A 99 -11.69 10.02 -19.88
N ARG A 100 -12.06 9.90 -21.17
CA ARG A 100 -12.92 8.84 -21.70
C ARG A 100 -12.34 7.45 -21.39
N GLU A 101 -11.05 7.24 -21.59
CA GLU A 101 -10.35 5.99 -21.24
C GLU A 101 -10.51 5.62 -19.76
N GLN A 102 -10.31 6.58 -18.84
CA GLN A 102 -10.41 6.31 -17.41
C GLN A 102 -11.86 6.15 -16.96
N MET A 103 -12.82 6.87 -17.54
CA MET A 103 -14.25 6.66 -17.28
C MET A 103 -14.69 5.27 -17.72
N ARG A 104 -14.23 4.80 -18.88
CA ARG A 104 -14.47 3.42 -19.34
C ARG A 104 -13.87 2.38 -18.39
N GLN A 105 -12.70 2.66 -17.82
CA GLN A 105 -12.14 1.78 -16.77
C GLN A 105 -13.04 1.68 -15.55
N VAL A 106 -13.67 2.78 -15.12
CA VAL A 106 -14.65 2.76 -14.02
C VAL A 106 -15.91 1.99 -14.43
N GLY A 107 -16.60 2.42 -15.49
CA GLY A 107 -17.95 1.95 -15.81
C GLY A 107 -18.04 0.64 -16.60
N ILE A 108 -16.95 0.18 -17.22
CA ILE A 108 -16.96 -1.01 -18.09
C ILE A 108 -15.92 -2.05 -17.67
N GLU A 109 -14.68 -1.64 -17.42
CA GLU A 109 -13.55 -2.59 -17.29
C GLU A 109 -13.28 -3.03 -15.85
N SER A 110 -13.80 -2.31 -14.86
CA SER A 110 -13.62 -2.66 -13.45
C SER A 110 -14.77 -3.51 -12.91
N VAL A 111 -14.60 -4.03 -11.69
CA VAL A 111 -15.69 -4.69 -10.93
C VAL A 111 -16.82 -3.75 -10.54
N LEU A 112 -16.69 -2.46 -10.83
CA LEU A 112 -17.72 -1.46 -10.61
C LEU A 112 -18.74 -1.40 -11.75
N ALA A 113 -18.45 -2.03 -12.89
CA ALA A 113 -19.30 -2.00 -14.06
C ALA A 113 -20.73 -2.50 -13.77
N GLY A 114 -21.72 -1.72 -14.20
CA GLY A 114 -23.14 -2.04 -14.05
C GLY A 114 -23.69 -1.92 -12.62
N ARG A 115 -22.93 -1.37 -11.68
CA ARG A 115 -23.42 -1.11 -10.32
C ARG A 115 -24.12 0.25 -10.23
N ASP A 116 -25.34 0.23 -9.72
CA ASP A 116 -26.20 1.40 -9.55
C ASP A 116 -25.74 2.34 -8.42
N ASN A 117 -24.75 1.91 -7.63
CA ASN A 117 -24.24 2.63 -6.46
C ASN A 117 -22.80 3.12 -6.64
N VAL A 118 -22.44 3.47 -7.88
CA VAL A 118 -21.14 4.00 -8.25
C VAL A 118 -21.33 5.40 -8.86
N VAL A 119 -20.71 6.40 -8.24
CA VAL A 119 -20.76 7.79 -8.71
C VAL A 119 -19.35 8.28 -8.98
N VAL A 120 -19.13 8.89 -10.15
CA VAL A 120 -17.88 9.62 -10.43
C VAL A 120 -18.07 11.10 -10.15
N ARG A 121 -17.19 11.65 -9.33
CA ARG A 121 -17.18 13.04 -8.88
C ARG A 121 -15.97 13.72 -9.47
N THR A 122 -16.19 14.59 -10.45
CA THR A 122 -15.10 15.21 -11.22
C THR A 122 -14.86 16.64 -10.76
N VAL A 123 -13.61 16.96 -10.45
CA VAL A 123 -13.13 18.33 -10.24
C VAL A 123 -12.21 18.68 -11.40
N THR A 124 -12.42 19.84 -12.02
CA THR A 124 -11.60 20.29 -13.15
C THR A 124 -10.68 21.43 -12.76
N ILE A 125 -9.44 21.41 -13.24
CA ILE A 125 -8.42 22.43 -12.95
C ILE A 125 -7.78 22.92 -14.25
N GLY A 126 -7.63 24.23 -14.43
CA GLY A 126 -6.87 24.84 -15.52
C GLY A 126 -7.74 25.56 -16.55
N ALA A 127 -7.66 25.17 -17.82
CA ALA A 127 -8.32 25.87 -18.93
C ALA A 127 -9.85 25.88 -18.82
N GLN A 128 -10.54 27.01 -18.93
CA GLN A 128 -12.01 27.04 -18.88
C GLN A 128 -12.64 26.38 -20.12
N LEU A 129 -13.45 25.33 -19.91
CA LEU A 129 -14.19 24.61 -20.96
C LEU A 129 -15.66 24.39 -20.54
N ASP A 130 -16.49 23.88 -21.45
CA ASP A 130 -17.85 23.41 -21.14
C ASP A 130 -17.82 22.03 -20.46
N TYR A 131 -17.40 22.04 -19.20
CA TYR A 131 -17.17 20.81 -18.42
C TYR A 131 -18.44 20.01 -18.16
N ALA A 132 -19.57 20.68 -17.96
CA ALA A 132 -20.84 20.01 -17.73
C ALA A 132 -21.19 19.11 -18.92
N THR A 133 -21.08 19.64 -20.14
CA THR A 133 -21.31 18.87 -21.37
C THR A 133 -20.26 17.77 -21.53
N ILE A 134 -18.96 18.09 -21.38
CA ILE A 134 -17.87 17.12 -21.55
C ILE A 134 -18.03 15.91 -20.61
N ILE A 135 -18.31 16.15 -19.33
CA ILE A 135 -18.45 15.10 -18.32
C ILE A 135 -19.74 14.30 -18.57
N ALA A 136 -20.85 14.97 -18.89
CA ALA A 136 -22.11 14.31 -19.20
C ALA A 136 -21.99 13.39 -20.42
N GLU A 137 -21.32 13.82 -21.49
CA GLU A 137 -21.09 13.00 -22.69
C GLU A 137 -20.22 11.78 -22.39
N ALA A 138 -19.10 11.97 -21.68
CA ALA A 138 -18.20 10.88 -21.34
C ALA A 138 -18.88 9.79 -20.49
N CYS A 139 -19.84 10.17 -19.65
CA CYS A 139 -20.53 9.25 -18.76
C CYS A 139 -21.79 8.64 -19.37
N ALA A 140 -22.48 9.37 -20.26
CA ALA A 140 -23.62 8.86 -21.01
C ALA A 140 -23.23 7.68 -21.91
N GLU A 141 -22.01 7.68 -22.48
CA GLU A 141 -21.50 6.57 -23.30
C GLU A 141 -21.47 5.24 -22.55
N ILE A 142 -21.32 5.28 -21.22
CA ILE A 142 -21.04 4.11 -20.38
C ILE A 142 -22.08 3.87 -19.27
N ASN A 143 -23.20 4.61 -19.29
CA ASN A 143 -24.28 4.53 -18.30
C ASN A 143 -23.77 4.65 -16.84
N LEU A 144 -22.86 5.59 -16.61
CA LEU A 144 -22.28 5.86 -15.29
C LEU A 144 -22.84 7.16 -14.73
N GLU A 145 -23.19 7.19 -13.44
CA GLU A 145 -23.58 8.44 -12.79
C GLU A 145 -22.33 9.31 -12.57
N CYS A 146 -22.36 10.51 -13.12
CA CYS A 146 -21.27 11.46 -13.00
C CYS A 146 -21.76 12.83 -12.56
N THR A 147 -20.96 13.47 -11.71
CA THR A 147 -21.19 14.80 -11.17
C THR A 147 -19.96 15.67 -11.39
N HIS A 148 -20.17 16.91 -11.80
CA HIS A 148 -19.12 17.92 -11.87
C HIS A 148 -19.17 18.74 -10.59
N GLU A 149 -18.19 18.54 -9.71
CA GLU A 149 -18.14 19.15 -8.37
C GLU A 149 -17.71 20.62 -8.43
N GLY A 150 -16.96 21.01 -9.48
CA GLY A 150 -16.51 22.39 -9.64
C GLY A 150 -15.34 22.52 -10.62
N HIS A 151 -15.08 23.78 -11.00
CA HIS A 151 -13.91 24.16 -11.79
C HIS A 151 -13.04 25.16 -11.03
N HIS A 152 -11.72 25.02 -11.17
CA HIS A 152 -10.73 25.92 -10.61
C HIS A 152 -9.72 26.36 -11.68
N ASP A 153 -9.53 27.66 -11.84
CA ASP A 153 -8.56 28.22 -12.81
C ASP A 153 -7.12 27.74 -12.51
N LYS A 154 -6.83 27.53 -11.23
CA LYS A 154 -5.52 27.11 -10.71
C LYS A 154 -5.71 26.16 -9.54
N GLY A 155 -4.73 25.31 -9.34
CA GLY A 155 -4.69 24.40 -8.21
C GLY A 155 -3.89 23.15 -8.55
N PHE A 156 -3.79 22.29 -7.55
CA PHE A 156 -3.22 20.96 -7.68
C PHE A 156 -4.22 19.92 -7.18
N GLU A 157 -3.78 18.68 -7.11
CA GLU A 157 -4.51 17.52 -6.63
C GLU A 157 -5.21 17.72 -5.26
N MET A 158 -4.65 18.59 -4.41
CA MET A 158 -5.22 18.93 -3.09
C MET A 158 -6.67 19.44 -3.17
N VAL A 159 -7.07 20.11 -4.25
CA VAL A 159 -8.45 20.59 -4.43
C VAL A 159 -9.40 19.41 -4.45
N THR A 160 -9.15 18.44 -5.33
CA THR A 160 -9.98 17.24 -5.45
C THR A 160 -9.91 16.37 -4.18
N GLN A 161 -8.74 16.28 -3.55
CA GLN A 161 -8.59 15.57 -2.29
C GLN A 161 -9.39 16.22 -1.15
N GLN A 162 -9.54 17.55 -1.15
CA GLN A 162 -10.36 18.25 -0.18
C GLN A 162 -11.85 17.91 -0.37
N HIS A 163 -12.36 17.91 -1.61
CA HIS A 163 -13.73 17.45 -1.90
C HIS A 163 -13.96 16.00 -1.43
N LEU A 164 -12.97 15.12 -1.62
CA LEU A 164 -13.02 13.74 -1.15
C LEU A 164 -13.07 13.66 0.38
N LEU A 165 -12.23 14.43 1.08
CA LEU A 165 -12.22 14.49 2.54
C LEU A 165 -13.59 14.97 3.08
N GLU A 166 -14.13 16.06 2.54
CA GLU A 166 -15.43 16.62 2.91
C GLU A 166 -16.56 15.61 2.70
N TYR A 167 -16.53 14.89 1.57
CA TYR A 167 -17.48 13.82 1.31
C TYR A 167 -17.44 12.73 2.38
N CYS A 168 -16.26 12.29 2.80
CA CYS A 168 -16.13 11.25 3.83
C CYS A 168 -16.41 11.75 5.26
N GLN A 169 -16.41 13.06 5.50
CA GLN A 169 -16.79 13.64 6.79
C GLN A 169 -18.31 13.67 7.02
N VAL A 170 -19.11 13.50 5.96
CA VAL A 170 -20.56 13.34 6.05
C VAL A 170 -20.88 11.96 6.68
N PRO A 171 -21.60 11.90 7.82
CA PRO A 171 -21.85 10.63 8.54
C PRO A 171 -22.50 9.54 7.68
N GLU A 172 -23.38 9.93 6.75
CA GLU A 172 -24.08 9.01 5.84
C GLU A 172 -23.13 8.28 4.88
N ASN A 173 -21.94 8.83 4.64
CA ASN A 173 -20.93 8.26 3.75
C ASN A 173 -19.87 7.44 4.50
N GLU A 174 -19.95 7.28 5.82
CA GLU A 174 -18.89 6.64 6.63
C GLU A 174 -18.52 5.24 6.13
N SER A 175 -19.53 4.45 5.72
CA SER A 175 -19.33 3.10 5.21
C SER A 175 -18.94 3.03 3.73
N HIS A 176 -18.87 4.16 3.02
CA HIS A 176 -18.57 4.16 1.58
C HIS A 176 -17.09 3.87 1.31
N ILE A 177 -16.84 3.38 0.09
CA ILE A 177 -15.50 3.34 -0.49
C ILE A 177 -15.33 4.58 -1.39
N VAL A 178 -14.18 5.23 -1.30
CA VAL A 178 -13.80 6.32 -2.19
C VAL A 178 -12.59 5.94 -3.02
N GLY A 179 -12.62 6.26 -4.30
CA GLY A 179 -11.46 6.18 -5.19
C GLY A 179 -10.91 7.58 -5.46
N TYR A 180 -9.59 7.72 -5.60
CA TYR A 180 -8.93 8.91 -6.10
C TYR A 180 -8.07 8.54 -7.31
N ILE A 181 -8.39 9.14 -8.45
CA ILE A 181 -7.67 8.96 -9.71
C ILE A 181 -7.53 10.31 -10.41
N HIS A 182 -6.57 10.41 -11.33
CA HIS A 182 -6.35 11.66 -12.05
C HIS A 182 -5.75 11.42 -13.44
N ASN A 183 -5.79 12.45 -14.30
CA ASN A 183 -5.29 12.37 -15.67
C ASN A 183 -3.77 12.60 -15.80
N LYS A 184 -2.98 12.11 -14.83
CA LYS A 184 -1.51 12.25 -14.79
C LYS A 184 -0.86 11.95 -16.14
N GLY A 185 0.15 12.74 -16.47
CA GLY A 185 0.89 12.62 -17.74
C GLY A 185 0.22 13.35 -18.91
N SER A 186 -0.91 14.03 -18.71
CA SER A 186 -1.54 14.89 -19.73
C SER A 186 -0.62 16.02 -20.24
N PHE A 187 0.27 16.52 -19.37
CA PHE A 187 1.24 17.57 -19.73
C PHE A 187 2.44 17.05 -20.55
N HIS A 188 2.80 15.77 -20.37
CA HIS A 188 3.92 15.11 -21.05
C HIS A 188 3.51 13.74 -21.56
N PRO A 189 2.62 13.68 -22.57
CA PRO A 189 2.07 12.42 -23.03
C PRO A 189 3.15 11.56 -23.66
N SER A 190 3.26 10.32 -23.20
CA SER A 190 4.09 9.29 -23.80
C SER A 190 3.41 7.93 -23.68
N PRO A 191 3.76 6.95 -24.53
CA PRO A 191 3.23 5.58 -24.40
C PRO A 191 3.49 4.97 -23.02
N ALA A 192 4.62 5.30 -22.38
CA ALA A 192 4.93 4.84 -21.03
C ALA A 192 3.98 5.45 -19.98
N GLN A 193 3.75 6.76 -20.05
CA GLN A 193 2.80 7.45 -19.15
C GLN A 193 1.37 6.94 -19.31
N HIS A 194 0.96 6.66 -20.55
CA HIS A 194 -0.35 6.08 -20.84
C HIS A 194 -0.51 4.69 -20.20
N ARG A 195 0.43 3.78 -20.43
CA ARG A 195 0.41 2.44 -19.83
C ARG A 195 0.41 2.49 -18.30
N MET A 196 1.25 3.36 -17.73
CA MET A 196 1.34 3.53 -16.28
C MET A 196 0.00 4.02 -15.71
N ARG A 197 -0.60 5.08 -16.27
CA ARG A 197 -1.89 5.61 -15.81
C ARG A 197 -3.01 4.56 -15.91
N ARG A 198 -3.07 3.81 -17.02
CA ARG A 198 -4.04 2.72 -17.20
C ARG A 198 -3.85 1.66 -16.12
N GLY A 199 -2.63 1.15 -15.94
CA GLY A 199 -2.35 0.14 -14.91
C GLY A 199 -2.71 0.60 -13.51
N MET A 200 -2.36 1.84 -13.15
CA MET A 200 -2.64 2.39 -11.82
C MET A 200 -4.14 2.63 -11.57
N THR A 201 -4.88 3.08 -12.60
CA THR A 201 -6.33 3.23 -12.52
C THR A 201 -7.00 1.86 -12.34
N ALA A 202 -6.63 0.88 -13.17
CA ALA A 202 -7.15 -0.47 -13.10
C ALA A 202 -6.86 -1.16 -11.76
N ASP A 203 -5.69 -0.91 -11.17
CA ASP A 203 -5.33 -1.50 -9.87
C ASP A 203 -6.05 -0.84 -8.71
N ALA A 204 -6.14 0.50 -8.67
CA ALA A 204 -6.88 1.23 -7.65
C ALA A 204 -8.37 0.84 -7.62
N LEU A 205 -8.94 0.46 -8.77
CA LEU A 205 -10.35 0.08 -8.93
C LEU A 205 -10.55 -1.45 -9.08
N SER A 206 -9.52 -2.24 -8.80
CA SER A 206 -9.55 -3.68 -9.00
C SER A 206 -10.50 -4.41 -8.03
N GLU A 207 -10.92 -5.61 -8.41
CA GLU A 207 -11.65 -6.55 -7.52
C GLU A 207 -10.94 -6.73 -6.18
N TYR A 208 -9.61 -6.85 -6.24
CA TYR A 208 -8.76 -6.98 -5.06
C TYR A 208 -8.96 -5.80 -4.11
N CYS A 209 -8.85 -4.58 -4.61
CA CYS A 209 -9.04 -3.39 -3.77
C CYS A 209 -10.47 -3.28 -3.24
N MET A 210 -11.48 -3.44 -4.09
CA MET A 210 -12.88 -3.34 -3.65
C MET A 210 -13.23 -4.39 -2.59
N THR A 211 -12.77 -5.64 -2.76
CA THR A 211 -13.03 -6.72 -1.80
C THR A 211 -12.34 -6.49 -0.46
N ASN A 212 -11.09 -6.00 -0.45
CA ASN A 212 -10.37 -5.78 0.82
C ASN A 212 -10.80 -4.50 1.54
N LEU A 213 -11.41 -3.55 0.84
CA LEU A 213 -11.97 -2.32 1.40
C LEU A 213 -13.43 -2.49 1.86
N ASP A 214 -14.13 -3.52 1.38
CA ASP A 214 -15.51 -3.78 1.78
C ASP A 214 -15.58 -4.19 3.25
N SER A 215 -16.22 -3.33 4.06
CA SER A 215 -16.38 -3.54 5.50
C SER A 215 -17.21 -4.78 5.86
N THR A 216 -17.99 -5.31 4.91
CA THR A 216 -18.77 -6.54 5.10
C THR A 216 -17.92 -7.81 4.94
N ALA A 217 -16.69 -7.70 4.42
CA ALA A 217 -15.80 -8.82 4.26
C ALA A 217 -15.39 -9.36 5.64
N THR A 218 -15.75 -10.62 5.94
CA THR A 218 -15.49 -11.31 7.21
C THR A 218 -14.02 -11.68 7.43
N ALA A 219 -13.09 -11.14 6.65
CA ALA A 219 -11.71 -11.57 6.62
C ALA A 219 -10.82 -10.74 7.56
N ALA A 220 -9.94 -11.43 8.29
CA ALA A 220 -8.89 -10.84 9.14
C ALA A 220 -7.79 -10.07 8.37
N ASN A 221 -8.07 -9.62 7.14
CA ASN A 221 -7.13 -8.99 6.21
C ASN A 221 -7.74 -7.76 5.51
N THR A 222 -8.67 -7.04 6.14
CA THR A 222 -9.20 -5.79 5.56
C THR A 222 -8.17 -4.67 5.71
N CYS A 223 -7.71 -4.10 4.58
CA CYS A 223 -7.01 -2.83 4.56
C CYS A 223 -8.00 -1.67 4.59
N ASN A 224 -7.53 -0.45 4.86
CA ASN A 224 -8.34 0.76 4.74
C ASN A 224 -7.90 1.69 3.60
N VAL A 225 -6.76 1.39 2.96
CA VAL A 225 -6.29 2.02 1.72
C VAL A 225 -5.69 0.95 0.81
N CYS A 226 -6.08 0.97 -0.47
CA CYS A 226 -5.59 0.06 -1.50
C CYS A 226 -5.17 0.83 -2.76
N GLY A 227 -4.14 0.35 -3.46
CA GLY A 227 -3.73 0.98 -4.71
C GLY A 227 -2.80 0.10 -5.55
N HIS A 228 -2.17 0.72 -6.54
CA HIS A 228 -1.21 0.05 -7.42
C HIS A 228 0.01 -0.46 -6.64
N ALA A 229 0.78 0.47 -6.06
CA ALA A 229 2.01 0.15 -5.34
C ALA A 229 2.12 1.05 -4.11
N PHE A 230 2.13 0.43 -2.93
CA PHE A 230 2.40 1.13 -1.68
C PHE A 230 3.91 1.37 -1.52
N ARG A 231 4.30 2.56 -1.08
CA ARG A 231 5.67 2.94 -0.75
C ARG A 231 5.68 3.54 0.65
N SER A 232 6.59 3.10 1.49
CA SER A 232 6.80 3.63 2.86
C SER A 232 7.98 4.60 2.95
N ALA A 233 8.90 4.55 1.99
CA ALA A 233 10.07 5.42 1.96
C ALA A 233 9.64 6.89 1.82
N TRP A 234 10.23 7.76 2.65
CA TRP A 234 10.04 9.22 2.69
C TRP A 234 8.66 9.70 3.17
N GLY A 235 7.65 8.84 3.06
CA GLY A 235 6.31 9.00 3.58
C GLY A 235 5.42 7.90 3.00
N PRO A 236 4.52 7.28 3.77
CA PRO A 236 3.57 6.32 3.24
C PRO A 236 2.76 6.96 2.11
N MET A 237 2.78 6.34 0.94
CA MET A 237 2.04 6.80 -0.23
C MET A 237 1.62 5.65 -1.12
N MET A 238 0.59 5.89 -1.91
CA MET A 238 0.25 5.06 -3.06
C MET A 238 0.87 5.70 -4.30
N TRP A 239 1.71 4.96 -5.00
CA TRP A 239 2.53 5.50 -6.09
C TRP A 239 1.70 6.27 -7.10
N ALA A 240 2.20 7.45 -7.45
CA ALA A 240 1.57 8.40 -8.35
C ALA A 240 0.16 8.86 -7.94
N ASN A 241 -0.24 8.65 -6.69
CA ASN A 241 -1.52 9.08 -6.13
C ASN A 241 -2.75 8.45 -6.82
N PHE A 242 -2.72 7.14 -7.08
CA PHE A 242 -3.89 6.36 -7.51
C PHE A 242 -4.24 5.34 -6.44
N TRP A 243 -5.42 5.48 -5.84
CA TRP A 243 -5.82 4.66 -4.70
C TRP A 243 -7.32 4.63 -4.50
N SER A 244 -7.77 3.65 -3.72
CA SER A 244 -9.10 3.61 -3.12
C SER A 244 -8.96 3.43 -1.61
N ALA A 245 -9.89 3.98 -0.84
CA ALA A 245 -9.88 3.93 0.61
C ALA A 245 -11.30 3.88 1.19
N ARG A 246 -11.41 3.50 2.46
CA ARG A 246 -12.68 3.59 3.19
C ARG A 246 -12.88 5.00 3.73
N CYS A 247 -14.11 5.52 3.66
CA CYS A 247 -14.40 6.85 4.19
C CYS A 247 -14.17 6.96 5.70
N ASP A 248 -14.43 5.89 6.46
CA ASP A 248 -14.17 5.88 7.90
C ASP A 248 -12.69 6.05 8.28
N TYR A 249 -11.76 5.75 7.36
CA TYR A 249 -10.36 6.12 7.45
C TYR A 249 -10.11 7.55 7.00
N VAL A 250 -10.54 7.90 5.78
CA VAL A 250 -10.25 9.20 5.15
C VAL A 250 -10.74 10.37 6.01
N LYS A 251 -11.89 10.25 6.67
CA LYS A 251 -12.45 11.33 7.52
C LYS A 251 -11.52 11.79 8.65
N ASN A 252 -10.51 10.98 9.00
CA ASN A 252 -9.53 11.31 10.04
C ASN A 252 -8.28 12.02 9.49
N LEU A 253 -8.11 12.12 8.16
CA LEU A 253 -6.95 12.77 7.56
C LEU A 253 -6.99 14.29 7.83
N VAL A 254 -5.82 14.92 7.99
CA VAL A 254 -5.72 16.39 8.00
C VAL A 254 -6.12 16.95 6.64
N SER A 255 -6.62 18.18 6.59
CA SER A 255 -6.93 18.82 5.30
C SER A 255 -5.69 18.81 4.38
N PRO A 256 -5.82 18.42 3.10
CA PRO A 256 -4.75 18.49 2.11
C PRO A 256 -4.07 19.85 2.06
N PHE A 257 -4.85 20.95 2.17
CA PHE A 257 -4.32 22.31 2.14
C PHE A 257 -3.44 22.66 3.36
N SER A 258 -3.63 21.99 4.50
CA SER A 258 -2.79 22.19 5.69
C SER A 258 -1.60 21.24 5.76
N LEU A 259 -1.59 20.20 4.92
CA LEU A 259 -0.65 19.09 5.05
C LEU A 259 0.79 19.53 4.76
N GLN A 260 0.99 20.38 3.74
CA GLN A 260 2.32 20.89 3.40
C GLN A 260 2.92 21.69 4.57
N GLU A 261 2.19 22.71 5.04
CA GLU A 261 2.64 23.56 6.16
C GLU A 261 2.95 22.73 7.41
N ARG A 262 2.08 21.77 7.76
CA ARG A 262 2.30 20.94 8.95
C ARG A 262 3.47 19.97 8.78
N ASN A 263 3.72 19.44 7.58
CA ASN A 263 4.90 18.62 7.31
C ASN A 263 6.19 19.44 7.35
N THR A 264 6.18 20.65 6.78
CA THR A 264 7.28 21.61 6.91
C THR A 264 7.56 21.90 8.39
N PHE A 265 6.52 22.18 9.18
CA PHE A 265 6.66 22.39 10.61
C PHE A 265 7.23 21.15 11.31
N ALA A 266 6.73 19.95 11.02
CA ALA A 266 7.25 18.70 11.57
C ALA A 266 8.74 18.52 11.25
N PHE A 267 9.16 18.81 10.02
CA PHE A 267 10.55 18.70 9.62
C PHE A 267 11.44 19.72 10.31
N GLU A 268 11.05 21.00 10.33
CA GLU A 268 11.84 22.09 10.91
C GLU A 268 11.95 22.00 12.43
N HIS A 269 10.91 21.50 13.10
CA HIS A 269 10.83 21.38 14.56
C HIS A 269 11.16 19.96 15.04
N ARG A 270 11.69 19.10 14.15
CA ARG A 270 12.14 17.78 14.55
C ARG A 270 13.18 17.90 15.67
N PRO A 271 13.24 16.94 16.60
CA PRO A 271 14.27 16.94 17.62
C PRO A 271 15.67 17.05 16.99
N GLN A 272 16.56 17.84 17.59
CA GLN A 272 17.89 18.14 17.03
C GLN A 272 18.76 16.90 16.79
N GLN A 273 18.48 15.82 17.51
CA GLN A 273 19.18 14.55 17.36
C GLN A 273 18.64 13.67 16.22
N MET A 274 17.60 14.15 15.52
CA MET A 274 17.05 13.49 14.34
C MET A 274 17.79 13.94 13.08
N THR A 275 18.52 13.02 12.46
CA THR A 275 19.29 13.29 11.25
C THR A 275 18.41 13.19 10.01
N THR A 276 18.96 13.60 8.86
CA THR A 276 18.28 13.56 7.55
C THR A 276 19.22 13.02 6.48
N ASP A 277 20.14 12.16 6.88
CA ASP A 277 21.31 11.78 6.09
C ASP A 277 20.92 10.86 4.93
N LEU A 278 19.87 10.04 5.13
CA LEU A 278 19.45 9.05 4.14
C LEU A 278 18.86 9.66 2.88
N PHE A 279 18.13 10.77 3.02
CA PHE A 279 17.41 11.42 1.94
C PHE A 279 17.47 12.94 2.07
N ASN A 280 18.70 13.45 2.21
CA ASN A 280 18.92 14.88 2.40
C ASN A 280 18.40 15.71 1.21
N GLU A 281 18.54 15.20 -0.01
CA GLU A 281 17.97 15.83 -1.21
C GLU A 281 16.44 15.90 -1.16
N HIS A 282 15.79 14.93 -0.53
CA HIS A 282 14.34 14.86 -0.40
C HIS A 282 13.78 15.78 0.68
N ALA A 283 14.62 16.36 1.56
CA ALA A 283 14.18 17.43 2.46
C ALA A 283 13.56 18.60 1.69
N THR A 284 14.15 18.93 0.54
CA THR A 284 13.62 19.95 -0.36
C THR A 284 12.31 19.56 -1.04
N MET A 285 12.10 18.27 -1.26
CA MET A 285 10.96 17.71 -1.98
C MET A 285 9.71 17.60 -1.10
N PHE A 286 9.86 17.10 0.13
CA PHE A 286 8.72 16.78 1.00
C PHE A 286 8.52 17.78 2.14
N SER A 287 9.46 18.68 2.39
CA SER A 287 9.42 19.55 3.56
C SER A 287 9.61 21.04 3.25
N LEU A 288 10.10 21.43 2.08
CA LEU A 288 10.25 22.84 1.76
C LEU A 288 9.00 23.43 1.07
N PRO A 289 8.68 24.71 1.31
CA PRO A 289 7.49 25.37 0.76
C PRO A 289 7.46 25.48 -0.77
N THR A 290 8.54 25.11 -1.45
CA THR A 290 8.71 25.35 -2.89
C THR A 290 7.99 24.33 -3.77
N ASP A 291 7.53 23.21 -3.21
CA ASP A 291 6.85 22.18 -3.99
C ASP A 291 5.65 21.54 -3.25
N GLU A 292 4.50 22.25 -3.27
CA GLU A 292 3.22 21.76 -2.71
C GLU A 292 2.74 20.44 -3.34
N ARG A 293 3.33 20.02 -4.46
CA ARG A 293 2.93 18.82 -5.20
C ARG A 293 3.06 17.55 -4.37
N PHE A 294 4.10 17.46 -3.53
CA PHE A 294 4.40 16.22 -2.81
C PHE A 294 3.50 15.98 -1.61
N ALA A 295 2.97 17.04 -0.97
CA ALA A 295 1.96 16.88 0.08
C ALA A 295 0.74 16.10 -0.44
N ALA A 296 0.29 16.39 -1.65
CA ALA A 296 -0.84 15.68 -2.26
C ALA A 296 -0.55 14.19 -2.47
N GLU A 297 0.68 13.81 -2.85
CA GLU A 297 1.05 12.41 -3.12
C GLU A 297 1.07 11.55 -1.85
N ILE A 298 1.40 12.12 -0.70
CA ILE A 298 1.46 11.40 0.59
C ILE A 298 0.17 11.52 1.40
N PHE A 299 -0.79 12.35 0.98
CA PHE A 299 -2.01 12.69 1.73
C PHE A 299 -2.68 11.47 2.38
N VAL A 300 -2.99 10.45 1.57
CA VAL A 300 -3.72 9.26 2.01
C VAL A 300 -2.93 8.41 3.01
N GLY A 301 -1.61 8.53 3.06
CA GLY A 301 -0.75 7.71 3.92
C GLY A 301 -0.28 8.39 5.21
N THR A 302 -0.74 9.61 5.48
CA THR A 302 -0.20 10.40 6.60
C THR A 302 -0.72 10.00 7.99
N HIS A 303 -1.83 9.25 8.09
CA HIS A 303 -2.48 8.97 9.37
C HIS A 303 -1.96 7.68 10.05
N PRO A 304 -1.74 7.65 11.38
CA PRO A 304 -1.17 6.50 12.09
C PRO A 304 -2.01 5.21 12.03
N LYS A 305 -3.31 5.33 11.76
CA LYS A 305 -4.25 4.21 11.54
C LYS A 305 -4.23 3.65 10.11
N LEU A 306 -3.31 4.08 9.25
CA LEU A 306 -3.17 3.52 7.90
C LEU A 306 -2.93 2.01 7.96
N VAL A 307 -3.73 1.26 7.21
CA VAL A 307 -3.54 -0.17 6.93
C VAL A 307 -3.53 -0.31 5.41
N PRO A 308 -2.35 -0.23 4.78
CA PRO A 308 -2.24 -0.23 3.33
C PRO A 308 -2.30 -1.66 2.78
N CYS A 309 -2.81 -1.81 1.57
CA CYS A 309 -2.63 -3.00 0.74
C CYS A 309 -2.32 -2.55 -0.69
N SER A 310 -1.66 -3.38 -1.48
CA SER A 310 -1.39 -3.07 -2.89
C SER A 310 -1.57 -4.29 -3.76
N LYS A 311 -1.98 -4.07 -5.02
CA LYS A 311 -2.10 -5.15 -5.99
C LYS A 311 -0.74 -5.51 -6.59
N ASN A 312 0.17 -4.55 -6.74
CA ASN A 312 1.51 -4.79 -7.25
C ASN A 312 2.56 -4.64 -6.14
N SER A 313 3.51 -5.57 -6.07
CA SER A 313 4.62 -5.58 -5.11
C SER A 313 5.96 -5.07 -5.66
N GLY A 314 6.00 -4.64 -6.93
CA GLY A 314 7.07 -3.78 -7.42
C GLY A 314 8.27 -4.45 -8.07
N ARG A 315 8.19 -5.72 -8.48
CA ARG A 315 9.29 -6.32 -9.28
C ARG A 315 9.29 -5.90 -10.73
N GLU A 316 8.11 -5.76 -11.35
CA GLU A 316 8.03 -5.46 -12.77
C GLU A 316 6.96 -4.40 -13.00
N TRP A 317 7.43 -3.16 -13.22
CA TRP A 317 6.63 -2.01 -13.64
C TRP A 317 5.86 -2.24 -14.96
N TRP A 318 5.94 -3.45 -15.54
CA TRP A 318 5.45 -3.85 -16.87
C TRP A 318 4.83 -5.25 -16.96
N SER A 319 4.82 -6.08 -15.91
CA SER A 319 4.21 -7.41 -15.98
C SER A 319 3.14 -7.59 -14.91
N GLY A 320 2.04 -8.23 -15.29
CA GLY A 320 0.85 -8.44 -14.46
C GLY A 320 1.06 -9.53 -13.42
N ASP A 321 1.96 -9.29 -12.47
CA ASP A 321 2.21 -10.18 -11.35
C ASP A 321 1.03 -10.21 -10.35
N PRO A 322 0.88 -11.31 -9.59
CA PRO A 322 -0.29 -11.55 -8.74
C PRO A 322 -0.38 -10.59 -7.53
N PRO A 323 -1.62 -10.37 -7.02
CA PRO A 323 -1.87 -9.50 -5.87
C PRO A 323 -1.09 -9.91 -4.63
N VAL A 324 -0.51 -8.92 -3.93
CA VAL A 324 0.27 -9.15 -2.72
C VAL A 324 -0.51 -8.72 -1.48
N ARG A 325 -0.69 -9.68 -0.55
CA ARG A 325 -1.42 -9.46 0.70
C ARG A 325 -0.61 -8.61 1.64
N PHE A 326 -1.26 -7.89 2.55
CA PHE A 326 -0.60 -7.08 3.60
C PHE A 326 0.49 -7.82 4.40
N ARG A 327 0.26 -9.08 4.77
CA ARG A 327 1.25 -9.92 5.49
C ARG A 327 2.42 -10.36 4.61
N ASP A 328 2.21 -10.32 3.30
CA ASP A 328 3.15 -10.70 2.27
C ASP A 328 3.64 -9.47 1.50
N LEU A 329 3.27 -8.24 1.92
CA LEU A 329 3.72 -6.99 1.32
C LEU A 329 5.21 -7.18 1.23
N ILE A 330 5.70 -7.30 0.00
CA ILE A 330 7.11 -7.33 -0.24
C ILE A 330 7.55 -6.00 0.32
N LEU A 331 8.11 -6.10 1.51
CA LEU A 331 8.81 -5.05 2.22
C LEU A 331 9.71 -4.38 1.18
N ALA A 332 10.16 -3.16 1.42
CA ALA A 332 11.04 -2.47 0.48
C ALA A 332 12.29 -3.27 0.05
N HIS A 333 12.55 -4.45 0.65
CA HIS A 333 13.38 -5.57 0.21
C HIS A 333 13.58 -5.78 -1.30
N GLU A 334 12.61 -5.49 -2.16
CA GLU A 334 12.78 -5.84 -3.60
C GLU A 334 12.40 -4.74 -4.57
N VAL A 335 12.33 -3.48 -4.14
CA VAL A 335 12.33 -2.40 -5.13
C VAL A 335 13.78 -2.23 -5.57
N PRO A 336 14.14 -2.51 -6.84
CA PRO A 336 15.48 -2.28 -7.35
C PRO A 336 15.67 -0.76 -7.59
N PHE A 337 15.43 0.05 -6.57
CA PHE A 337 16.03 1.36 -6.53
C PHE A 337 17.44 1.14 -6.00
N HIS A 338 18.40 1.26 -6.91
CA HIS A 338 19.73 1.62 -6.50
C HIS A 338 19.67 2.99 -5.83
N ILE A 339 19.48 3.03 -4.51
CA ILE A 339 19.66 4.24 -3.73
C ILE A 339 21.15 4.50 -3.76
N ASN A 340 21.57 5.49 -4.55
CA ASN A 340 22.99 5.82 -4.75
C ASN A 340 23.85 4.63 -5.20
N GLY A 341 23.30 3.72 -6.02
CA GLY A 341 24.04 2.56 -6.54
C GLY A 341 24.02 1.30 -5.66
N LYS A 342 23.42 1.34 -4.47
CA LYS A 342 23.44 0.22 -3.49
C LYS A 342 22.25 -0.74 -3.67
N THR A 343 22.40 -2.02 -3.35
CA THR A 343 21.25 -2.93 -3.21
C THR A 343 20.46 -2.60 -1.95
N TYR A 344 19.24 -3.12 -1.82
CA TYR A 344 18.46 -2.94 -0.59
C TYR A 344 19.20 -3.52 0.62
N GLU A 345 19.79 -4.71 0.50
CA GLU A 345 20.55 -5.33 1.59
C GLU A 345 21.72 -4.45 2.02
N GLN A 346 22.48 -3.92 1.05
CA GLN A 346 23.56 -2.98 1.34
C GLN A 346 23.05 -1.71 2.02
N TYR A 347 21.91 -1.20 1.57
CA TYR A 347 21.27 -0.05 2.18
C TYR A 347 20.82 -0.33 3.62
N MET A 348 20.26 -1.52 3.89
CA MET A 348 19.87 -1.94 5.24
C MET A 348 21.08 -2.20 6.14
N ASP A 349 22.14 -2.79 5.61
CA ASP A 349 23.39 -3.03 6.33
C ASP A 349 24.03 -1.69 6.74
N ASP A 350 24.05 -0.71 5.83
CA ASP A 350 24.56 0.65 6.11
C ASP A 350 23.67 1.38 7.11
N LEU A 351 22.34 1.23 6.98
CA LEU A 351 21.40 1.77 7.96
C LEU A 351 21.76 1.24 9.35
N GLU A 352 21.90 -0.08 9.47
CA GLU A 352 22.17 -0.75 10.74
C GLU A 352 23.53 -0.42 11.33
N SER A 353 24.58 -0.35 10.50
CA SER A 353 25.94 -0.07 10.96
C SER A 353 26.09 1.33 11.53
N ASP A 354 25.41 2.29 10.92
CA ASP A 354 25.58 3.71 11.23
C ASP A 354 24.55 4.21 12.26
N GLY A 355 23.57 3.37 12.61
CA GLY A 355 22.52 3.70 13.56
C GLY A 355 21.46 4.65 13.00
N HIS A 356 21.47 4.91 11.69
CA HIS A 356 20.53 5.83 11.02
C HIS A 356 19.09 5.36 11.14
N GLN A 357 18.83 4.05 11.23
CA GLN A 357 17.49 3.50 11.44
C GLN A 357 16.83 3.99 12.75
N LEU A 358 17.65 4.47 13.69
CA LEU A 358 17.24 4.94 15.00
C LEU A 358 17.05 6.44 15.11
N THR A 359 17.66 7.21 14.20
CA THR A 359 17.75 8.67 14.33
C THR A 359 17.31 9.41 13.07
N ASP A 360 17.14 8.76 11.93
CA ASP A 360 16.83 9.47 10.69
C ASP A 360 15.33 9.81 10.57
N TYR A 361 15.03 11.03 10.13
CA TYR A 361 13.67 11.57 9.94
C TYR A 361 12.82 10.75 8.95
N TRP A 362 13.46 10.11 7.99
CA TRP A 362 12.79 9.35 6.95
C TRP A 362 12.48 7.91 7.37
N MET A 363 12.98 7.50 8.54
CA MET A 363 12.74 6.19 9.14
C MET A 363 11.60 6.26 10.16
N LEU A 364 11.37 5.14 10.86
CA LEU A 364 10.33 5.03 11.90
C LEU A 364 10.31 6.20 12.91
N PRO A 365 11.42 6.63 13.53
CA PRO A 365 11.37 7.74 14.50
C PRO A 365 10.77 9.03 13.93
N GLY A 366 11.11 9.40 12.70
CA GLY A 366 10.53 10.58 12.06
C GLY A 366 9.11 10.36 11.53
N MET A 367 8.72 9.12 11.20
CA MET A 367 7.30 8.77 10.99
C MET A 367 6.47 8.97 12.26
N LEU A 368 6.94 8.48 13.41
CA LEU A 368 6.28 8.69 14.70
C LEU A 368 6.18 10.18 15.05
N TRP A 369 7.25 10.94 14.77
CA TRP A 369 7.26 12.39 14.95
C TRP A 369 6.20 13.07 14.09
N ARG A 370 6.10 12.71 12.80
CA ARG A 370 5.05 13.22 11.91
C ARG A 370 3.66 12.89 12.41
N TYR A 371 3.40 11.66 12.86
CA TYR A 371 2.09 11.32 13.42
C TYR A 371 1.75 12.14 14.67
N HIS A 372 2.74 12.38 15.54
CA HIS A 372 2.57 13.24 16.70
C HIS A 372 2.24 14.69 16.31
N VAL A 373 2.99 15.26 15.37
CA VAL A 373 2.81 16.66 14.96
C VAL A 373 1.50 16.85 14.19
N LEU A 374 1.16 15.92 13.28
CA LEU A 374 0.00 16.04 12.42
C LEU A 374 -1.32 15.74 13.16
N TYR A 375 -1.30 14.71 14.02
CA TYR A 375 -2.52 14.12 14.60
C TYR A 375 -2.50 14.05 16.13
N ASN A 376 -1.35 14.27 16.78
CA ASN A 376 -1.15 13.98 18.20
C ASN A 376 -1.54 12.52 18.57
N GLU A 377 -1.34 11.60 17.62
CA GLU A 377 -1.68 10.18 17.74
C GLU A 377 -0.45 9.31 17.44
N MET A 378 -0.44 8.09 17.99
CA MET A 378 0.54 7.05 17.68
C MET A 378 -0.11 5.89 16.92
N PRO A 379 0.66 5.12 16.13
CA PRO A 379 0.16 3.91 15.50
C PRO A 379 -0.39 2.92 16.53
N PRO A 380 -1.52 2.24 16.24
CA PRO A 380 -2.03 1.15 17.07
C PRO A 380 -0.99 0.05 17.30
N GLU A 381 -1.12 -0.74 18.37
CA GLU A 381 -0.15 -1.80 18.72
C GLU A 381 -0.01 -2.88 17.62
N ASP A 382 -1.05 -3.12 16.85
CA ASP A 382 -1.07 -4.10 15.76
C ASP A 382 -0.71 -3.50 14.39
N SER A 383 -0.35 -2.21 14.36
CA SER A 383 0.03 -1.50 13.13
C SER A 383 1.15 -2.20 12.38
N TRP A 384 1.09 -2.17 11.05
CA TRP A 384 2.16 -2.69 10.20
C TRP A 384 3.50 -2.05 10.47
N ILE A 385 3.49 -0.78 10.88
CA ILE A 385 4.70 0.02 10.95
C ILE A 385 5.72 -0.59 11.90
N TRP A 386 5.25 -1.22 12.99
CA TRP A 386 6.09 -1.91 13.97
C TRP A 386 6.76 -3.18 13.42
N ARG A 387 6.16 -3.80 12.40
CA ARG A 387 6.71 -4.97 11.72
C ARG A 387 7.50 -4.61 10.48
N HIS A 388 7.30 -3.40 9.95
CA HIS A 388 7.89 -2.95 8.69
C HIS A 388 9.30 -2.40 8.87
N TYR A 389 9.54 -1.63 9.94
CA TYR A 389 10.85 -1.06 10.20
C TYR A 389 11.67 -1.99 11.11
N PRO A 390 13.00 -2.11 10.91
CA PRO A 390 13.87 -3.01 11.68
C PRO A 390 13.74 -2.88 13.20
N ASP A 391 13.61 -1.64 13.70
CA ASP A 391 13.50 -1.37 15.14
C ASP A 391 12.07 -1.14 15.60
N GLY A 392 11.09 -1.55 14.81
CA GLY A 392 9.69 -1.31 15.09
C GLY A 392 9.25 -1.87 16.43
N GLU A 393 9.64 -3.10 16.76
CA GLU A 393 9.35 -3.70 18.08
C GLU A 393 9.96 -2.90 19.23
N LYS A 394 11.23 -2.48 19.09
CA LYS A 394 11.93 -1.67 20.12
C LYS A 394 11.23 -0.32 20.33
N TRP A 395 10.84 0.34 19.24
CA TRP A 395 10.10 1.60 19.31
C TRP A 395 8.71 1.41 19.90
N GLN A 396 8.00 0.34 19.53
CA GLN A 396 6.69 0.01 20.07
C GLN A 396 6.74 -0.15 21.59
N GLN A 397 7.66 -0.97 22.10
CA GLN A 397 7.84 -1.19 23.53
C GLN A 397 8.16 0.11 24.28
N LYS A 398 9.02 0.97 23.71
CA LYS A 398 9.33 2.28 24.30
C LYS A 398 8.11 3.20 24.31
N VAL A 399 7.39 3.30 23.20
CA VAL A 399 6.17 4.12 23.11
C VAL A 399 5.11 3.64 24.10
N GLN A 400 4.91 2.32 24.28
CA GLN A 400 4.00 1.77 25.28
C GLN A 400 4.44 2.08 26.71
N ALA A 401 5.74 1.96 27.00
CA ALA A 401 6.27 2.14 28.35
C ALA A 401 6.19 3.59 28.84
N MET A 402 6.44 4.59 27.97
CA MET A 402 6.56 5.99 28.40
C MET A 402 5.75 6.99 27.58
N GLY A 403 5.09 6.58 26.49
CA GLY A 403 4.38 7.47 25.58
C GLY A 403 5.32 8.29 24.68
N TYR A 404 4.76 8.85 23.60
CA TYR A 404 5.46 9.77 22.70
C TYR A 404 5.14 11.24 23.08
N PRO A 405 6.06 12.21 22.93
CA PRO A 405 7.43 12.12 22.41
C PRO A 405 8.49 11.70 23.45
N ARG A 406 8.11 11.34 24.69
CA ARG A 406 9.07 10.93 25.74
C ARG A 406 9.94 9.75 25.32
N ALA A 407 9.35 8.75 24.64
CA ALA A 407 10.05 7.61 24.06
C ALA A 407 11.24 8.00 23.17
N PHE A 408 11.08 9.11 22.44
CA PHE A 408 12.14 9.65 21.61
C PHE A 408 13.25 10.24 22.49
N TYR A 409 12.95 11.22 23.35
CA TYR A 409 13.96 11.91 24.15
C TYR A 409 14.74 10.99 25.10
N HIS A 410 14.09 9.97 25.67
CA HIS A 410 14.76 9.00 26.55
C HIS A 410 15.88 8.25 25.85
N ARG A 411 15.67 7.86 24.59
CA ARG A 411 16.69 7.12 23.81
C ARG A 411 17.98 7.92 23.64
N TYR A 412 17.86 9.23 23.44
CA TYR A 412 19.04 10.08 23.28
C TYR A 412 19.75 10.34 24.61
N ALA A 413 19.02 10.38 25.72
CA ALA A 413 19.63 10.41 27.05
C ALA A 413 20.44 9.13 27.33
N GLU A 414 19.90 7.94 26.98
CA GLU A 414 20.62 6.66 27.10
C GLU A 414 21.89 6.63 26.25
N ASN A 415 21.82 7.09 25.00
CA ASN A 415 22.99 7.13 24.13
C ASN A 415 24.03 8.14 24.63
N PHE A 416 23.62 9.29 25.16
CA PHE A 416 24.55 10.25 25.76
C PHE A 416 25.23 9.67 27.01
N GLU A 417 24.49 8.96 27.87
CA GLU A 417 25.08 8.27 29.02
C GLU A 417 26.03 7.13 28.61
N GLN A 418 25.68 6.34 27.59
CA GLN A 418 26.55 5.27 27.10
C GLN A 418 27.80 5.82 26.40
N GLN A 419 27.67 6.86 25.58
CA GLN A 419 28.80 7.52 24.93
C GLN A 419 29.71 8.21 25.95
N SER A 420 29.14 8.90 26.94
CA SER A 420 29.94 9.52 28.02
C SER A 420 30.66 8.47 28.86
N ARG A 421 30.03 7.34 29.20
CA ARG A 421 30.71 6.23 29.89
C ARG A 421 31.81 5.59 29.03
N ALA A 422 31.61 5.48 27.72
CA ALA A 422 32.64 4.97 26.81
C ALA A 422 33.85 5.91 26.67
N LEU A 423 33.62 7.23 26.71
CA LEU A 423 34.67 8.24 26.68
C LEU A 423 35.43 8.35 28.02
N VAL A 424 34.78 8.03 29.13
CA VAL A 424 35.40 8.04 30.48
C VAL A 424 36.11 6.71 30.80
N GLY A 425 35.94 5.67 29.98
CA GLY A 425 36.57 4.35 30.15
C GLY A 425 37.90 4.16 29.40
N PHE A 426 38.43 5.20 28.77
CA PHE A 426 39.80 5.24 28.22
C PHE A 426 40.68 6.06 29.16
N ASP A 427 41.09 5.47 30.28
CA ASP A 427 42.21 5.93 31.12
C ASP A 427 43.12 4.74 31.43
#